data_AF-A0A348WDU5-F1
#
_entry.id   AF-A0A348WDU5-F1
#
_cell.length_a   1.000
_cell.length_b   1.000
_cell.length_c   1.000
_cell.angle_alpha   90.00
_cell.angle_beta   90.00
_cell.angle_gamma   90.00
#
_symmetry.space_group_name_H-M   'P 1'
#
loop_
_entity.id
_entity.type
_entity.pdbx_description
1 polymer ?
#
loop_
_entity_poly.entity_id
_entity_poly.type
_entity_poly.pdbx_seq_one_letter_code
_entity_poly.pdbx_strand_id
1 'polypeptide(L)' 'MAHGGIDALGFRIGALAYLPDVSEIPEEVWPLLEELDVWILDALRRMPHPTHAHLARSLEWMHRARPRLGVLTNMH' A
#
# COMPACT_ATOMS: atom_id res chain seq x y z
N MET A 1 -6.28 -5.03 -6.66
CA MET A 1 -6.13 -5.05 -5.18
C MET A 1 -7.52 -4.87 -4.58
N ALA A 2 -7.69 -5.09 -3.28
CA ALA A 2 -9.01 -4.95 -2.64
C ALA A 2 -9.12 -3.66 -1.81
N HIS A 3 -10.29 -3.03 -1.86
CA HIS A 3 -10.79 -2.05 -0.90
C HIS A 3 -12.03 -2.64 -0.19
N GLY A 4 -11.79 -3.62 0.69
CA GLY A 4 -12.87 -4.44 1.25
C GLY A 4 -13.57 -5.27 0.18
N GLY A 5 -14.82 -4.92 -0.15
CA GLY A 5 -15.67 -5.68 -1.09
C GLY A 5 -15.59 -5.26 -2.55
N ILE A 6 -14.77 -4.27 -2.89
CA ILE A 6 -14.62 -3.75 -4.26
C ILE A 6 -13.15 -3.69 -4.68
N ASP A 7 -12.91 -3.55 -5.99
CA ASP A 7 -11.57 -3.43 -6.53
C ASP A 7 -10.97 -2.03 -6.31
N ALA A 8 -9.71 -2.01 -5.88
CA ALA A 8 -8.86 -0.83 -5.82
C ALA A 8 -7.84 -0.84 -6.95
N LEU A 9 -7.63 0.34 -7.55
CA LEU A 9 -6.56 0.58 -8.52
C LEU A 9 -5.34 1.16 -7.82
N GLY A 10 -4.17 0.68 -8.23
CA GLY A 10 -2.88 1.27 -7.88
C GLY A 10 -2.11 1.59 -9.15
N PHE A 11 -1.22 2.56 -9.05
CA PHE A 11 -0.45 3.04 -10.19
C PHE A 11 1.04 2.95 -9.89
N ARG A 12 1.80 2.44 -10.85
CA ARG A 12 3.26 2.55 -10.88
C ARG A 12 3.66 3.47 -12.02
N ILE A 13 4.46 4.49 -11.70
CA ILE A 13 4.98 5.49 -12.64
C ILE A 13 6.50 5.54 -12.45
N GLY A 14 7.23 4.81 -13.31
CA GLY A 14 8.66 4.60 -13.10
C GLY A 14 8.93 3.87 -11.78
N ALA A 15 9.72 4.47 -10.91
CA ALA A 15 10.07 3.96 -9.57
C ALA A 15 9.14 4.49 -8.46
N LEU A 16 8.03 5.15 -8.80
CA LEU A 16 7.00 5.58 -7.85
C LEU A 16 5.80 4.64 -7.90
N ALA A 17 5.30 4.22 -6.74
CA ALA A 17 4.03 3.53 -6.60
C ALA A 17 3.05 4.34 -5.74
N TYR A 18 1.79 4.42 -6.18
CA TYR A 18 0.67 5.04 -5.45
C TYR A 18 -0.48 4.04 -5.32
N LEU A 19 -0.74 3.61 -4.08
CA LEU A 19 -1.76 2.62 -3.73
C LEU A 19 -2.69 3.23 -2.66
N PRO A 20 -3.67 4.05 -3.06
CA PRO A 20 -4.67 4.59 -2.14
C PRO A 20 -5.71 3.52 -1.78
N ASP A 21 -6.28 3.63 -0.58
CA ASP A 21 -7.50 2.92 -0.18
C ASP A 21 -7.41 1.39 -0.34
N VAL A 22 -6.29 0.77 0.04
CA VAL A 22 -6.05 -0.68 -0.14
C VAL A 22 -6.11 -1.45 1.18
N SER A 23 -6.96 -2.47 1.26
CA SER A 23 -6.99 -3.42 2.39
C SER A 23 -6.10 -4.63 2.17
N GLU A 24 -5.85 -5.02 0.92
CA GLU A 24 -5.11 -6.22 0.56
C GLU A 24 -4.39 -6.09 -0.79
N ILE A 25 -3.14 -6.56 -0.85
CA ILE A 25 -2.29 -6.62 -2.05
C ILE A 25 -2.14 -8.10 -2.45
N PRO A 26 -2.73 -8.53 -3.58
CA PRO A 26 -2.59 -9.88 -4.10
C PRO A 26 -1.13 -10.25 -4.38
N GLU A 27 -0.77 -11.54 -4.27
CA GLU A 27 0.62 -12.00 -4.37
C GLU A 27 1.24 -11.66 -5.74
N GLU A 28 0.44 -11.70 -6.81
CA GLU A 28 0.84 -11.37 -8.18
C GLU A 28 1.22 -9.89 -8.39
N VAL A 29 0.85 -8.99 -7.47
CA VAL A 29 1.16 -7.56 -7.56
C VAL A 29 2.55 -7.25 -7.00
N TRP A 30 3.08 -8.08 -6.10
CA TRP A 30 4.34 -7.81 -5.40
C TRP A 30 5.56 -7.60 -6.29
N PRO A 31 5.75 -8.33 -7.41
CA PRO A 31 6.85 -8.06 -8.34
C PRO A 31 6.81 -6.62 -8.90
N LEU A 32 5.63 -6.00 -8.99
CA LEU A 32 5.45 -4.62 -9.43
C LEU A 32 5.76 -3.60 -8.32
N LEU A 33 6.05 -4.01 -7.10
CA LEU A 33 6.36 -3.14 -5.96
C LEU A 33 7.84 -3.19 -5.55
N GLU A 34 8.66 -3.90 -6.31
CA GLU A 34 10.11 -3.96 -6.10
C GLU A 34 10.82 -2.74 -6.70
N GLU A 35 11.98 -2.41 -6.10
CA GLU A 35 12.90 -1.34 -6.53
C GLU A 35 12.24 0.05 -6.61
N LEU A 36 11.37 0.36 -5.65
CA LEU A 36 10.70 1.66 -5.58
C LEU A 36 11.60 2.72 -4.94
N ASP A 37 11.72 3.87 -5.59
CA ASP A 37 12.29 5.08 -4.97
C ASP A 37 11.28 5.67 -3.98
N VAL A 38 10.00 5.70 -4.34
CA VAL A 38 8.91 6.25 -3.52
C VAL A 38 7.71 5.32 -3.53
N TRP A 39 7.18 5.01 -2.34
CA TRP A 39 5.90 4.32 -2.21
C TRP A 39 4.95 5.14 -1.34
N ILE A 40 3.89 5.65 -1.95
CA ILE A 40 2.77 6.33 -1.27
C ILE A 40 1.66 5.28 -1.03
N LEU A 41 1.36 5.02 0.24
CA LEU A 41 0.53 3.88 0.66
C LEU A 41 -0.51 4.28 1.71
N ASP A 42 -1.67 3.67 1.62
CA ASP A 42 -2.78 3.76 2.57
C ASP A 42 -2.36 3.34 4.00
N ALA A 43 -2.77 4.13 5.02
CA ALA A 43 -2.62 3.79 6.43
C ALA A 43 -3.68 4.49 7.28
N LEU A 44 -4.95 4.10 7.11
CA LEU A 44 -6.10 4.81 7.65
C LEU A 44 -5.98 5.14 9.14
N ARG A 45 -5.67 4.14 9.95
CA ARG A 45 -5.59 4.26 11.42
C ARG A 45 -4.72 3.15 12.02
N ARG A 46 -4.53 3.18 13.34
CA ARG A 46 -3.76 2.14 14.06
C ARG A 46 -4.48 0.79 14.15
N MET A 47 -5.78 0.82 14.41
CA MET A 47 -6.61 -0.39 14.55
C MET A 47 -7.00 -0.96 13.18
N PRO A 48 -7.13 -2.30 13.03
CA PRO A 48 -7.60 -2.92 11.79
C PRO A 48 -8.89 -2.30 11.25
N HIS A 49 -9.01 -2.26 9.92
CA HIS A 49 -10.18 -1.76 9.20
C HIS A 49 -10.51 -2.71 8.04
N PRO A 50 -11.80 -2.96 7.74
CA PRO A 50 -12.18 -3.90 6.68
C PRO A 50 -11.80 -3.43 5.27
N THR A 51 -11.74 -2.12 5.02
CA THR A 51 -11.52 -1.56 3.68
C THR A 51 -10.16 -0.90 3.48
N HIS A 52 -9.38 -0.71 4.55
CA HIS A 52 -8.10 0.01 4.50
C HIS A 52 -7.01 -0.76 5.24
N ALA A 53 -5.76 -0.52 4.86
CA ALA A 53 -4.62 -0.93 5.62
C ALA A 53 -4.55 -0.11 6.92
N HIS A 54 -4.28 -0.80 8.02
CA HIS A 54 -3.92 -0.16 9.27
C HIS A 54 -2.41 0.00 9.34
N LEU A 55 -1.93 0.93 10.18
CA LEU A 55 -0.52 1.33 10.23
C LEU A 55 0.47 0.16 10.25
N ALA A 56 0.24 -0.86 11.10
CA ALA A 56 1.16 -1.98 11.23
C ALA A 56 1.28 -2.79 9.93
N ARG A 57 0.16 -3.05 9.23
CA ARG A 57 0.14 -3.74 7.93
C ARG A 57 0.85 -2.92 6.85
N SER A 58 0.64 -1.61 6.80
CA SER A 58 1.32 -0.74 5.83
C SER A 58 2.84 -0.75 6.04
N LEU A 59 3.29 -0.73 7.30
CA LEU A 59 4.72 -0.82 7.64
C LEU A 59 5.31 -2.19 7.33
N GLU A 60 4.57 -3.28 7.56
CA GLU A 60 4.98 -4.64 7.16
C GLU A 60 5.18 -4.73 5.64
N TRP A 61 4.24 -4.16 4.87
CA TRP A 61 4.35 -4.13 3.41
C TRP A 61 5.54 -3.31 2.92
N MET A 62 5.77 -2.12 3.49
CA MET A 62 6.96 -1.34 3.20
C MET A 62 8.25 -2.06 3.59
N HIS A 63 8.25 -2.79 4.70
CA HIS A 63 9.40 -3.60 5.11
C HIS A 63 9.69 -4.72 4.09
N ARG A 64 8.65 -5.37 3.55
CA ARG A 64 8.78 -6.38 2.50
C ARG A 64 9.36 -5.79 1.21
N ALA A 65 8.79 -4.70 0.71
CA ALA A 65 9.20 -4.11 -0.57
C ALA A 65 10.48 -3.26 -0.51
N ARG A 66 10.86 -2.77 0.68
CA ARG A 66 12.04 -1.93 0.93
C ARG A 66 12.15 -0.71 -0.02
N PRO A 67 11.12 0.15 -0.12
CA PRO A 67 11.23 1.38 -0.89
C PRO A 67 12.28 2.30 -0.26
N ARG A 68 12.92 3.18 -1.04
CA ARG A 68 13.87 4.16 -0.47
C ARG A 68 13.16 5.19 0.40
N LEU A 69 11.94 5.57 0.05
CA LEU A 69 11.07 6.44 0.82
C LEU A 69 9.64 5.87 0.86
N GLY A 70 9.13 5.63 2.07
CA GLY A 70 7.71 5.34 2.30
C GLY A 70 6.96 6.59 2.75
N VAL A 71 5.79 6.86 2.14
CA VAL A 71 4.87 7.92 2.53
C VAL A 71 3.53 7.28 2.89
N LEU A 72 3.04 7.55 4.10
CA LEU A 72 1.72 7.12 4.54
C LEU A 72 0.68 8.22 4.24
N THR A 73 -0.45 7.84 3.66
CA THR A 73 -1.57 8.74 3.32
C THR A 73 -2.90 8.21 3.88
N ASN A 74 -4.00 8.94 3.62
CA ASN A 74 -5.37 8.60 4.05
C ASN A 74 -5.55 8.48 5.57
N MET A 75 -4.70 9.15 6.36
CA MET A 75 -4.70 9.05 7.83
C MET A 75 -5.87 9.85 8.44
N HIS A 76 -6.67 9.18 9.28
CA HIS A 76 -7.82 9.75 10.00
C HIS A 76 -7.87 9.34 11.48
#